data_AF-A0AAV6Y3Y1-F1
#
_entry.id   AF-A0AAV6Y3Y1-F1
#
_cell.length_a   1.000
_cell.length_b   1.000
_cell.length_c   1.000
_cell.angle_alpha   90.00
_cell.angle_beta   90.00
_cell.angle_gamma   90.00
#
_symmetry.space_group_name_H-M   'P 1'
#
loop_
_entity.id
_entity.type
_entity.pdbx_description
1 polymer ?
#
loop_
_entity_poly.entity_id
_entity_poly.type
_entity_poly.pdbx_seq_one_letter_code
_entity_poly.pdbx_strand_id
1 'polypeptide(L)'
;MSVIEILFRVDDICKKYDKYDVEKDRSVHGSSEDAFARLYASFDSQIEATLKRSEEAAIETNRASVVALNAEVRRMKARLMNEVPKLQKLAQKKDQGLDVISDGLDTLKNLAKDMNEELDRQVPLVDEIDTKVDKATSDMRSTNIRLKDTLFRVRSSRNFCIDIILLCIVLGIAAYLYK
;
A
#
# COMPACT_ATOMS: atom_id res chain seq x y z
N MET A 1 18.68 1.74 15.14
CA MET A 1 17.81 2.45 14.17
C MET A 1 17.16 3.60 14.91
N SER A 2 17.47 4.84 14.53
CA SER A 2 16.91 6.03 15.18
C SER A 2 15.54 6.38 14.60
N VAL A 3 14.65 7.03 15.37
CA VAL A 3 13.35 7.53 14.89
C VAL A 3 13.50 8.44 13.66
N ILE A 4 14.57 9.24 13.63
CA ILE A 4 14.94 10.08 12.49
C ILE A 4 15.25 9.26 11.24
N GLU A 5 15.91 8.11 11.41
CA GLU A 5 16.28 7.21 10.33
C GLU A 5 15.04 6.52 9.72
N ILE A 6 14.03 6.26 10.56
CA ILE A 6 12.73 5.72 10.13
C ILE A 6 11.96 6.77 9.33
N LEU A 7 11.91 8.03 9.81
CA LEU A 7 11.22 9.12 9.12
C LEU A 7 11.79 9.38 7.71
N PHE A 8 13.12 9.38 7.57
CA PHE A 8 13.75 9.54 6.25
C PHE A 8 13.42 8.38 5.30
N ARG A 9 13.39 7.14 5.80
CA ARG A 9 13.00 5.98 4.96
C ARG A 9 11.54 6.02 4.54
N VAL A 10 10.64 6.46 5.43
CA VAL A 10 9.23 6.64 5.10
C VAL A 10 9.05 7.72 4.03
N ASP A 11 9.75 8.85 4.14
CA ASP A 11 9.72 9.93 3.13
C ASP A 11 10.22 9.46 1.76
N ASP A 12 11.32 8.72 1.70
CA ASP A 12 11.85 8.13 0.46
C ASP A 12 10.87 7.14 -0.17
N ILE A 13 10.19 6.33 0.65
CA ILE A 13 9.13 5.42 0.18
C ILE A 13 7.97 6.23 -0.39
N CYS A 14 7.45 7.23 0.33
CA CYS A 14 6.36 8.08 -0.15
C CYS A 14 6.71 8.71 -1.50
N LYS A 15 7.91 9.29 -1.65
CA LYS A 15 8.38 9.86 -2.93
C LYS A 15 8.46 8.85 -4.06
N LYS A 16 8.90 7.61 -3.78
CA LYS A 16 9.00 6.54 -4.78
C LYS A 16 7.63 6.12 -5.33
N TYR A 17 6.59 6.21 -4.52
CA TYR A 17 5.22 5.81 -4.89
C TYR A 17 4.33 6.98 -5.31
N ASP A 18 4.78 8.23 -5.21
CA ASP A 18 4.06 9.45 -5.65
C ASP A 18 3.60 9.38 -7.12
N LYS A 19 4.32 8.62 -7.96
CA LYS A 19 3.96 8.37 -9.36
C LYS A 19 2.70 7.51 -9.57
N TYR A 20 2.23 6.82 -8.54
CA TYR A 20 1.01 6.01 -8.58
C TYR A 20 -0.21 6.75 -8.01
N ASP A 21 -0.07 8.05 -7.70
CA ASP A 21 -1.19 8.87 -7.28
C ASP A 21 -2.22 9.00 -8.41
N VAL A 22 -3.33 8.29 -8.23
CA VAL A 22 -4.41 8.14 -9.21
C VAL A 22 -5.06 9.48 -9.55
N GLU A 23 -5.07 10.44 -8.61
CA GLU A 23 -5.64 11.78 -8.85
C GLU A 23 -4.80 12.59 -9.85
N LYS A 24 -3.48 12.39 -9.84
CA LYS A 24 -2.53 13.07 -10.73
C LYS A 24 -2.58 12.50 -12.15
N ASP A 25 -2.71 11.18 -12.29
CA ASP A 25 -2.72 10.48 -13.58
C ASP A 25 -4.05 10.58 -14.34
N ARG A 26 -5.16 10.79 -13.63
CA ARG A 26 -6.50 10.99 -14.23
C ARG A 26 -6.57 12.20 -15.17
N SER A 27 -5.74 13.21 -14.91
CA SER A 27 -5.61 14.40 -15.78
C SER A 27 -4.90 14.12 -17.12
N VAL A 28 -4.07 13.07 -17.18
CA VAL A 28 -3.24 12.71 -18.35
C VAL A 28 -3.90 11.61 -19.18
N HIS A 29 -4.48 10.61 -18.53
CA HIS A 29 -5.05 9.42 -19.20
C HIS A 29 -6.54 9.51 -19.54
N GLY A 30 -7.24 10.54 -19.06
CA GLY A 30 -8.65 10.79 -19.44
C GLY A 30 -8.86 10.95 -20.95
N SER A 31 -7.81 11.26 -21.72
CA SER A 31 -7.88 11.54 -23.16
C SER A 31 -8.41 10.37 -24.03
N SER A 32 -8.03 9.12 -23.73
CA SER A 32 -8.45 7.95 -24.53
C SER A 32 -9.87 7.49 -24.20
N GLU A 33 -10.24 7.55 -22.92
CA GLU A 33 -11.61 7.28 -22.45
C GLU A 33 -12.60 8.31 -23.00
N ASP A 34 -12.18 9.56 -23.03
CA ASP A 34 -12.95 10.67 -23.56
C ASP A 34 -13.03 10.62 -25.12
N ALA A 35 -12.04 10.04 -25.80
CA ALA A 35 -12.09 9.86 -27.26
C ALA A 35 -13.15 8.83 -27.70
N PHE A 36 -13.25 7.67 -27.03
CA PHE A 36 -14.31 6.70 -27.32
C PHE A 36 -15.68 7.27 -26.97
N ALA A 37 -15.84 7.86 -25.78
CA ALA A 37 -17.11 8.42 -25.33
C ALA A 37 -17.63 9.52 -26.26
N ARG A 38 -16.75 10.44 -26.69
CA ARG A 38 -17.09 11.49 -27.67
C ARG A 38 -17.51 10.93 -29.03
N LEU A 39 -16.74 9.98 -29.56
CA LEU A 39 -17.06 9.39 -30.86
C LEU A 39 -18.36 8.59 -30.80
N TYR A 40 -18.58 7.84 -29.72
CA TYR A 40 -19.80 7.07 -29.51
C TYR A 40 -21.02 7.99 -29.42
N ALA A 41 -20.95 9.07 -28.62
CA ALA A 41 -22.05 10.03 -28.51
C ALA A 41 -22.36 10.73 -29.84
N SER A 42 -21.33 11.11 -30.61
CA SER A 42 -21.51 11.65 -31.96
C SER A 42 -22.16 10.65 -32.92
N PHE A 43 -21.72 9.40 -32.86
CA PHE A 43 -22.22 8.32 -33.71
C PHE A 43 -23.69 7.99 -33.40
N ASP A 44 -24.03 7.91 -32.10
CA ASP A 44 -25.39 7.67 -31.61
C ASP A 44 -26.34 8.79 -32.02
N SER A 45 -25.93 10.06 -31.84
CA SER A 45 -26.70 11.22 -32.30
C SER A 45 -26.92 11.21 -33.82
N GLN A 46 -25.91 10.81 -34.60
CA GLN A 46 -26.03 10.70 -36.06
C GLN A 46 -26.98 9.56 -36.48
N ILE A 47 -26.99 8.43 -35.75
CA ILE A 47 -27.95 7.34 -35.96
C ILE A 47 -29.36 7.84 -35.71
N GLU A 48 -29.61 8.46 -34.56
CA GLU A 48 -30.93 8.97 -34.18
C GLU A 48 -31.45 9.98 -35.21
N ALA A 49 -30.59 10.93 -35.62
CA ALA A 49 -30.93 11.91 -36.65
C ALA A 49 -31.17 11.28 -38.04
N THR A 50 -30.56 10.13 -38.34
CA THR A 50 -30.79 9.40 -39.60
C THR A 50 -32.10 8.62 -39.55
N LEU A 51 -32.40 7.98 -38.41
CA LEU A 51 -33.66 7.26 -38.20
C LEU A 51 -34.85 8.21 -38.32
N LYS A 52 -34.80 9.36 -37.64
CA LYS A 52 -35.84 10.38 -37.72
C LYS A 52 -36.10 10.83 -39.16
N ARG A 53 -35.04 11.12 -39.94
CA ARG A 53 -35.19 11.48 -41.38
C ARG A 53 -35.80 10.36 -42.21
N SER A 54 -35.51 9.10 -41.86
CA SER A 54 -36.10 7.95 -42.55
C SER A 54 -37.59 7.80 -42.25
N GLU A 55 -38.00 8.11 -41.02
CA GLU A 55 -39.41 8.14 -40.61
C GLU A 55 -40.15 9.29 -41.29
N GLU A 56 -39.56 10.48 -41.32
CA GLU A 56 -40.08 11.65 -42.05
C GLU A 56 -40.28 11.31 -43.54
N ALA A 57 -39.32 10.64 -44.17
CA ALA A 57 -39.42 10.21 -45.57
C ALA A 57 -40.54 9.17 -45.82
N ALA A 58 -40.90 8.37 -44.81
CA ALA A 58 -41.91 7.32 -44.94
C ALA A 58 -43.35 7.86 -44.91
N ILE A 59 -43.58 8.95 -44.17
CA ILE A 59 -44.89 9.61 -44.08
C ILE A 59 -45.06 10.78 -45.06
N GLU A 60 -43.98 11.19 -45.72
CA GLU A 60 -43.97 12.29 -46.68
C GLU A 60 -44.73 11.93 -47.98
N THR A 61 -45.59 12.85 -48.41
CA THR A 61 -46.42 12.68 -49.61
C THR A 61 -45.80 13.35 -50.85
N ASN A 62 -44.95 14.36 -50.66
CA ASN A 62 -44.29 15.03 -51.75
C ASN A 62 -43.16 14.17 -52.32
N ARG A 63 -43.36 13.64 -53.53
CA ARG A 63 -42.40 12.76 -54.23
C ARG A 63 -40.99 13.37 -54.34
N ALA A 64 -40.86 14.67 -54.56
CA ALA A 64 -39.55 15.32 -54.63
C ALA A 64 -38.86 15.34 -53.26
N SER A 65 -39.61 15.61 -52.20
CA SER A 65 -39.15 15.58 -50.80
C SER A 65 -38.71 14.17 -50.38
N VAL A 66 -39.52 13.14 -50.68
CA VAL A 66 -39.18 11.72 -50.43
C VAL A 66 -37.85 11.33 -51.07
N VAL A 67 -37.61 11.73 -52.31
CA VAL A 67 -36.37 11.41 -53.03
C VAL A 67 -35.16 12.11 -52.38
N ALA A 68 -35.32 13.38 -51.99
CA ALA A 68 -34.27 14.14 -51.30
C ALA A 68 -33.92 13.52 -49.94
N LEU A 69 -34.91 13.27 -49.08
CA LEU A 69 -34.72 12.67 -47.76
C LEU A 69 -34.10 11.27 -47.85
N ASN A 70 -34.57 10.42 -48.78
CA ASN A 70 -33.97 9.09 -48.98
C ASN A 70 -32.52 9.16 -49.49
N ALA A 71 -32.17 10.15 -50.31
CA ALA A 71 -30.79 10.36 -50.72
C ALA A 71 -29.91 10.79 -49.53
N GLU A 72 -30.42 11.62 -48.62
CA GLU A 72 -29.73 11.99 -47.38
C GLU A 72 -29.54 10.81 -46.43
N VAL A 73 -30.58 10.00 -46.21
CA VAL A 73 -30.48 8.77 -45.40
C VAL A 73 -29.41 7.84 -45.95
N ARG A 74 -29.34 7.65 -47.27
CA ARG A 74 -28.30 6.84 -47.91
C ARG A 74 -26.89 7.41 -47.72
N ARG A 75 -26.73 8.73 -47.84
CA ARG A 75 -25.45 9.40 -47.62
C ARG A 75 -25.00 9.27 -46.17
N MET A 76 -25.90 9.47 -45.21
CA MET A 76 -25.57 9.40 -43.79
C MET A 76 -25.27 7.96 -43.37
N LYS A 77 -26.05 6.99 -43.85
CA LYS A 77 -25.75 5.56 -43.68
C LYS A 77 -24.33 5.21 -44.16
N ALA A 78 -23.92 5.71 -45.32
CA ALA A 78 -22.57 5.48 -45.83
C ALA A 78 -21.49 6.12 -44.94
N ARG A 79 -21.73 7.31 -44.39
CA ARG A 79 -20.82 7.97 -43.43
C ARG A 79 -20.68 7.18 -42.13
N LEU A 80 -21.79 6.77 -41.53
CA LEU A 80 -21.82 5.95 -40.32
C LEU A 80 -21.04 4.65 -40.52
N MET A 81 -21.25 3.96 -41.65
CA MET A 81 -20.50 2.73 -41.94
C MET A 81 -18.97 2.93 -41.99
N ASN A 82 -18.49 4.12 -42.34
CA ASN A 82 -17.06 4.44 -42.30
C ASN A 82 -16.54 4.77 -40.89
N GLU A 83 -17.43 5.14 -39.96
CA GLU A 83 -17.08 5.44 -38.56
C GLU A 83 -17.09 4.20 -37.66
N VAL A 84 -17.90 3.18 -37.99
CA VAL A 84 -17.97 1.89 -37.24
C VAL A 84 -16.58 1.28 -36.99
N PRO A 85 -15.66 1.16 -37.98
CA PRO A 85 -14.34 0.57 -37.73
C PRO A 85 -13.48 1.39 -36.76
N LYS A 86 -13.69 2.72 -36.69
CA LYS A 86 -12.97 3.59 -35.74
C LYS A 86 -13.44 3.33 -34.32
N LEU A 87 -14.75 3.21 -34.11
CA LEU A 87 -15.33 2.84 -32.83
C LEU A 87 -14.87 1.45 -32.38
N GLN A 88 -14.89 0.46 -33.27
CA GLN A 88 -14.41 -0.89 -32.97
C GLN A 88 -12.94 -0.90 -32.54
N LYS A 89 -12.07 -0.15 -33.23
CA LYS A 89 -10.65 -0.05 -32.85
C LYS A 89 -10.45 0.58 -31.47
N LEU A 90 -11.22 1.62 -31.14
CA LEU A 90 -11.15 2.25 -29.83
C LEU A 90 -11.67 1.33 -28.73
N ALA A 91 -12.76 0.59 -28.98
CA ALA A 91 -13.28 -0.41 -28.07
C ALA A 91 -12.25 -1.53 -27.81
N GLN A 92 -11.63 -2.08 -28.86
CA GLN A 92 -10.59 -3.11 -28.71
C GLN A 92 -9.40 -2.65 -27.88
N LYS A 93 -8.98 -1.38 -28.02
CA LYS A 93 -7.91 -0.82 -27.18
C LYS A 93 -8.33 -0.72 -25.71
N LYS A 94 -9.60 -0.41 -25.45
CA LYS A 94 -10.15 -0.38 -24.09
C LYS A 94 -10.18 -1.79 -23.48
N ASP A 95 -10.64 -2.78 -24.24
CA ASP A 95 -10.67 -4.18 -23.79
C ASP A 95 -9.26 -4.70 -23.48
N GLN A 96 -8.28 -4.45 -24.34
CA GLN A 96 -6.87 -4.80 -24.08
C GLN A 96 -6.33 -4.13 -22.80
N GLY A 97 -6.72 -2.89 -22.55
CA GLY A 97 -6.35 -2.20 -21.30
C GLY A 97 -6.98 -2.86 -20.07
N LEU A 98 -8.23 -3.31 -20.17
CA LEU A 98 -8.92 -4.03 -19.10
C LEU A 98 -8.28 -5.41 -18.85
N ASP A 99 -7.84 -6.12 -19.89
CA ASP A 99 -7.13 -7.40 -19.73
C ASP A 99 -5.85 -7.22 -18.91
N VAL A 100 -5.05 -6.18 -19.21
CA VAL A 100 -3.83 -5.87 -18.44
C VAL A 100 -4.14 -5.53 -16.99
N ILE A 101 -5.21 -4.78 -16.74
CA ILE A 101 -5.66 -4.47 -15.38
C ILE A 101 -6.11 -5.75 -14.65
N SER A 102 -6.83 -6.64 -15.35
CA SER A 102 -7.27 -7.93 -14.82
C SER A 102 -6.08 -8.80 -14.40
N ASP A 103 -5.07 -8.93 -15.25
CA ASP A 103 -3.85 -9.67 -14.93
C ASP A 103 -3.11 -9.06 -13.73
N GLY A 104 -3.03 -7.73 -13.68
CA GLY A 104 -2.47 -7.00 -12.54
C GLY A 104 -3.25 -7.26 -11.24
N LEU A 105 -4.58 -7.34 -11.31
CA LEU A 105 -5.41 -7.64 -10.15
C LEU A 105 -5.23 -9.09 -9.68
N ASP A 106 -5.10 -10.05 -10.58
CA ASP A 106 -4.85 -11.45 -10.24
C ASP A 106 -3.48 -11.63 -9.57
N THR A 107 -2.45 -10.93 -10.05
CA THR A 107 -1.14 -10.94 -9.36
C THR A 107 -1.21 -10.34 -7.96
N LEU A 108 -1.93 -9.23 -7.78
CA LEU A 108 -2.15 -8.62 -6.47
C LEU A 108 -2.94 -9.55 -5.53
N LYS A 109 -3.96 -10.23 -6.04
CA LYS A 109 -4.75 -11.22 -5.29
C LYS A 109 -3.89 -12.37 -4.79
N ASN A 110 -3.02 -12.89 -5.65
CA ASN A 110 -2.09 -13.96 -5.26
C ASN A 110 -1.12 -13.47 -4.17
N LEU A 111 -0.55 -12.27 -4.33
CA LEU A 111 0.31 -11.69 -3.29
C LEU A 111 -0.43 -11.48 -1.95
N ALA A 112 -1.66 -10.99 -1.99
CA ALA A 112 -2.47 -10.82 -0.78
C ALA A 112 -2.74 -12.16 -0.09
N LYS A 113 -2.96 -13.22 -0.87
CA LYS A 113 -3.12 -14.58 -0.35
C LYS A 113 -1.83 -15.07 0.31
N ASP A 114 -0.69 -14.91 -0.35
CA ASP A 114 0.62 -15.31 0.19
C ASP A 114 0.93 -14.54 1.49
N MET A 115 0.60 -13.24 1.55
CA MET A 115 0.72 -12.43 2.76
C MET A 115 -0.16 -12.94 3.90
N ASN A 116 -1.39 -13.37 3.61
CA ASN A 116 -2.27 -13.94 4.63
C ASN A 116 -1.69 -15.26 5.17
N GLU A 117 -1.21 -16.12 4.30
CA GLU A 117 -0.56 -17.39 4.70
C GLU A 117 0.72 -17.15 5.53
N GLU A 118 1.53 -16.16 5.17
CA GLU A 118 2.72 -15.77 5.93
C GLU A 118 2.36 -15.14 7.28
N LEU A 119 1.30 -14.32 7.34
CA LEU A 119 0.78 -13.76 8.59
C LEU A 119 0.31 -14.87 9.53
N ASP A 120 -0.46 -15.84 9.03
CA ASP A 120 -0.91 -17.01 9.79
C ASP A 120 0.28 -17.85 10.31
N ARG A 121 1.36 -17.96 9.53
CA ARG A 121 2.60 -18.61 9.96
C ARG A 121 3.36 -17.81 11.02
N GLN A 122 3.27 -16.49 11.02
CA GLN A 122 3.96 -15.64 12.00
C GLN A 122 3.27 -15.60 13.38
N VAL A 123 1.99 -15.97 13.49
CA VAL A 123 1.27 -16.06 14.77
C VAL A 123 2.03 -16.90 15.83
N PRO A 124 2.44 -18.16 15.58
CA PRO A 124 3.19 -18.95 16.57
C PRO A 124 4.60 -18.42 16.86
N LEU A 125 5.22 -17.67 15.93
CA LEU A 125 6.52 -17.04 16.16
C LEU A 125 6.42 -15.86 17.12
N VAL A 126 5.30 -15.12 17.12
CA VAL A 126 5.05 -14.05 18.08
C VAL A 126 4.92 -14.61 19.50
N ASP A 127 4.21 -15.72 19.67
CA ASP A 127 4.11 -16.40 20.97
C ASP A 127 5.49 -16.91 21.45
N GLU A 128 6.31 -17.47 20.55
CA GLU A 128 7.67 -17.89 20.88
C GLU A 128 8.57 -16.69 21.24
N ILE A 129 8.39 -15.54 20.59
CA ILE A 129 9.08 -14.30 20.94
C ILE A 129 8.67 -13.83 22.34
N ASP A 130 7.37 -13.82 22.65
CA ASP A 130 6.86 -13.40 23.96
C ASP A 130 7.45 -14.25 25.08
N THR A 131 7.45 -15.58 24.89
CA THR A 131 8.07 -16.49 25.88
C THR A 131 9.57 -16.28 26.04
N LYS A 132 10.30 -15.98 24.95
CA LYS A 132 11.74 -15.66 25.00
C LYS A 132 12.00 -14.32 25.69
N VAL A 133 11.16 -13.32 25.46
CA VAL A 133 11.23 -12.00 26.13
C VAL A 133 10.98 -12.13 27.63
N ASP A 134 9.95 -12.90 28.03
CA ASP A 134 9.63 -13.15 29.43
C ASP A 134 10.77 -13.88 30.14
N LYS A 135 11.33 -14.91 29.50
CA LYS A 135 12.47 -15.64 30.05
C LYS A 135 13.70 -14.76 30.20
N ALA A 136 14.05 -13.97 29.17
CA ALA A 136 15.17 -13.03 29.23
C ALA A 136 14.97 -11.98 30.34
N THR A 137 13.75 -11.48 30.52
CA THR A 137 13.41 -10.53 31.59
C THR A 137 13.58 -11.17 32.97
N SER A 138 13.13 -12.41 33.15
CA SER A 138 13.31 -13.19 34.39
C SER A 138 14.78 -13.44 34.70
N ASP A 139 15.56 -13.88 33.71
CA ASP A 139 16.99 -14.16 33.86
C ASP A 139 17.76 -12.87 34.21
N MET A 140 17.42 -11.74 33.59
CA MET A 140 17.99 -10.44 33.91
C MET A 140 17.63 -10.00 35.34
N ARG A 141 16.40 -10.24 35.80
CA ARG A 141 15.99 -9.96 37.18
C ARG A 141 16.75 -10.82 38.19
N SER A 142 16.89 -12.12 37.92
CA SER A 142 17.66 -13.07 38.72
C SER A 142 19.13 -12.65 38.82
N THR A 143 19.71 -12.27 37.68
CA THR A 143 21.11 -11.83 37.60
C THR A 143 21.33 -10.55 38.41
N ASN A 144 20.42 -9.58 38.33
CA ASN A 144 20.45 -8.38 39.17
C ASN A 144 20.35 -8.69 40.67
N ILE A 145 19.52 -9.64 41.09
CA ILE A 145 19.43 -10.06 42.50
C ILE A 145 20.77 -10.66 42.96
N ARG A 146 21.35 -11.59 42.18
CA ARG A 146 22.65 -12.22 42.48
C ARG A 146 23.80 -11.22 42.54
N LEU A 147 23.80 -10.24 41.63
CA LEU A 147 24.75 -9.13 41.64
C LEU A 147 24.62 -8.29 42.92
N LYS A 148 23.39 -7.97 43.33
CA LYS A 148 23.13 -7.22 44.57
C LYS A 148 23.61 -7.99 45.81
N ASP A 149 23.34 -9.29 45.89
CA ASP A 149 23.81 -10.14 46.99
C ASP A 149 25.33 -10.23 47.03
N THR A 150 25.97 -10.40 45.86
CA THR A 150 27.43 -10.42 45.75
C THR A 150 28.04 -9.08 46.19
N LEU A 151 27.44 -7.96 45.78
CA LEU A 151 27.86 -6.62 46.17
C LEU A 151 27.74 -6.41 47.70
N PHE A 152 26.64 -6.86 48.30
CA PHE A 152 26.42 -6.77 49.75
C PHE A 152 27.44 -7.62 50.53
N ARG A 153 27.70 -8.84 50.05
CA ARG A 153 28.68 -9.75 50.65
C ARG A 153 30.11 -9.22 50.58
N VAL A 154 30.53 -8.63 49.45
CA VAL A 154 31.85 -7.98 49.30
C VAL A 154 31.96 -6.75 50.20
N ARG A 155 30.89 -5.95 50.32
CA ARG A 155 30.88 -4.80 51.25
C ARG A 155 31.00 -5.27 52.71
N SER A 156 30.31 -6.34 53.09
CA SER A 156 30.36 -6.91 54.43
C SER A 156 31.74 -7.50 54.77
N SER A 157 32.40 -8.19 53.85
CA SER A 157 33.73 -8.76 54.11
C SER A 157 34.79 -7.69 54.31
N ARG A 158 34.69 -6.59 53.55
CA ARG A 158 35.57 -5.43 53.70
C ARG A 158 35.39 -4.77 55.06
N ASN A 159 34.15 -4.59 55.50
CA ASN A 159 33.86 -4.04 56.82
C ASN A 159 34.44 -4.92 57.93
N PHE A 160 34.24 -6.24 57.86
CA PHE A 160 34.80 -7.19 58.84
C PHE A 160 36.34 -7.14 58.92
N CYS A 161 37.03 -7.04 57.78
CA CYS A 161 38.49 -6.91 57.74
C CYS A 161 38.95 -5.58 58.36
N ILE A 162 38.26 -4.48 58.05
CA ILE A 162 38.54 -3.16 58.63
C ILE A 162 38.35 -3.19 60.16
N ASP A 163 37.31 -3.84 60.66
CA ASP A 163 37.04 -3.95 62.10
C ASP A 163 38.15 -4.72 62.84
N ILE A 164 38.64 -5.82 62.27
CA ILE A 164 39.77 -6.59 62.84
C ILE A 164 41.03 -5.74 62.91
N ILE A 165 41.36 -5.01 61.84
CA ILE A 165 42.57 -4.16 61.81
C ILE A 165 42.45 -3.05 62.86
N LEU A 166 41.30 -2.39 62.96
CA LEU A 166 41.04 -1.37 63.98
C LEU A 166 41.18 -1.93 65.40
N LEU A 167 40.66 -3.13 65.66
CA LEU A 167 40.75 -3.79 66.97
C LEU A 167 42.21 -4.09 67.33
N CYS A 168 43.01 -4.59 66.38
CA CYS A 168 44.45 -4.82 66.57
C CYS A 168 45.21 -3.52 66.92
N ILE A 169 44.88 -2.41 66.26
CA ILE A 169 45.49 -1.10 66.54
C ILE A 169 45.14 -0.63 67.95
N VAL A 170 43.86 -0.72 68.35
CA VAL A 170 43.40 -0.32 69.69
C VAL A 170 44.07 -1.16 70.78
N LEU A 171 44.15 -2.48 70.60
CA LEU A 171 44.85 -3.36 71.54
C LEU A 171 46.34 -3.04 71.65
N GLY A 172 47.00 -2.74 70.52
CA GLY A 172 48.41 -2.33 70.51
C GLY A 172 48.65 -1.04 71.29
N ILE A 173 47.78 -0.03 71.11
CA ILE A 173 47.84 1.23 71.86
C ILE A 173 47.59 1.00 73.36
N ALA A 174 46.58 0.18 73.71
CA ALA A 174 46.28 -0.13 75.10
C ALA A 174 47.44 -0.85 75.80
N ALA A 175 48.06 -1.83 75.13
CA ALA A 175 49.22 -2.54 75.65
C ALA A 175 50.46 -1.64 75.80
N TYR A 176 50.61 -0.63 74.93
CA TYR A 176 51.67 0.37 75.06
C TYR A 176 51.45 1.31 76.25
N LEU A 177 50.21 1.75 76.49
CA LEU A 177 49.89 2.68 77.59
C LEU A 177 49.87 2.00 78.97
N TYR A 178 49.64 0.68 79.03
CA TYR A 178 49.65 -0.11 80.27
C TYR A 178 51.00 -0.81 80.55
N LYS A 179 52.05 -0.45 79.82
CA LYS A 179 53.44 -0.86 80.06
C LYS A 179 54.23 0.32 80.61
#